data_AF-A7Y048-F1
#
_entry.id   AF-A7Y048-F1
#
_cell.length_a   1.000
_cell.length_b   1.000
_cell.length_c   1.000
_cell.angle_alpha   90.00
_cell.angle_beta   90.00
_cell.angle_gamma   90.00
#
_symmetry.space_group_name_H-M   'P 1'
#
loop_
_entity.id
_entity.type
_entity.pdbx_description
1 polymer ?
#
loop_
_entity_poly.entity_id
_entity_poly.type
_entity_poly.pdbx_seq_one_letter_code
_entity_poly.pdbx_strand_id
1 'polypeptide(L)'
;VGTMMTCGYDDQNCEIGLIVGTGSNACYMEEMRHIDMVEGDEGRMCINMEWGAFGDDGTLNDIRTEFDREIDMGSLNPGKQLF
;
A
#
# COMPACT_ATOMS: atom_id res chain seq x y z
N VAL A 1 -3.76 -6.15 5.94
CA VAL A 1 -3.42 -7.46 6.56
C VAL A 1 -4.64 -8.31 6.86
N GLY A 2 -5.61 -7.83 7.66
CA GLY A 2 -6.80 -8.63 8.05
C GLY A 2 -7.56 -9.25 6.87
N THR A 3 -7.82 -8.48 5.81
CA THR A 3 -8.50 -8.96 4.59
C THR A 3 -7.80 -10.16 3.94
N MET A 4 -6.46 -10.12 3.82
CA MET A 4 -5.67 -11.22 3.27
C MET A 4 -5.80 -12.48 4.14
N MET A 5 -5.72 -12.33 5.46
CA MET A 5 -5.82 -13.45 6.39
C MET A 5 -7.23 -14.08 6.38
N THR A 6 -8.29 -13.28 6.22
CA THR A 6 -9.66 -13.79 6.11
C THR A 6 -9.81 -14.64 4.85
N CYS A 7 -9.34 -14.18 3.69
CA CYS A 7 -9.35 -14.99 2.47
C CYS A 7 -8.40 -16.20 2.56
N GLY A 8 -7.24 -16.02 3.19
CA GLY A 8 -6.25 -17.05 3.44
C GLY A 8 -6.74 -18.21 4.31
N TYR A 9 -7.79 -18.00 5.09
CA TYR A 9 -8.44 -19.08 5.84
C TYR A 9 -9.12 -20.09 4.90
N ASP A 10 -9.80 -19.60 3.86
CA ASP A 10 -10.53 -20.43 2.89
C ASP A 10 -9.66 -20.88 1.71
N ASP A 11 -8.71 -20.04 1.28
CA ASP A 11 -7.79 -20.32 0.16
C ASP A 11 -6.33 -20.10 0.58
N GLN A 12 -5.60 -21.20 0.71
CA GLN A 12 -4.18 -21.20 1.11
C GLN A 12 -3.25 -20.56 0.06
N ASN A 13 -3.74 -20.25 -1.14
CA ASN A 13 -2.99 -19.51 -2.17
C ASN A 13 -3.15 -17.99 -2.04
N CYS A 14 -3.94 -17.49 -1.07
CA CYS A 14 -4.15 -16.07 -0.90
C CYS A 14 -2.90 -15.40 -0.28
N GLU A 15 -2.16 -14.68 -1.10
CA GLU A 15 -0.90 -14.00 -0.70
C GLU A 15 -0.97 -12.47 -0.84
N ILE A 16 -2.13 -11.92 -1.22
CA ILE A 16 -2.36 -10.48 -1.39
C ILE A 16 -3.68 -10.09 -0.74
N GLY A 17 -3.66 -9.00 0.03
CA GLY A 17 -4.85 -8.32 0.51
C GLY A 17 -4.96 -6.93 -0.11
N LEU A 18 -6.16 -6.58 -0.57
CA LEU A 18 -6.46 -5.29 -1.17
C LEU A 18 -7.64 -4.64 -0.45
N ILE A 19 -7.54 -3.34 -0.19
CA ILE A 19 -8.63 -2.51 0.30
C ILE A 19 -8.90 -1.41 -0.72
N VAL A 20 -10.16 -1.27 -1.11
CA VAL A 20 -10.67 -0.16 -1.91
C VAL A 20 -11.96 0.31 -1.24
N GLY A 21 -11.88 1.41 -0.51
CA GLY A 21 -12.98 1.99 0.26
C GLY A 21 -12.76 3.48 0.48
N THR A 22 -12.94 3.98 1.71
CA THR A 22 -12.62 5.37 2.07
C THR A 22 -11.15 5.73 1.78
N GLY A 23 -10.26 4.74 1.83
CA GLY A 23 -8.91 4.82 1.29
C GLY A 23 -8.58 3.57 0.48
N SER A 24 -7.39 3.55 -0.10
CA SER A 24 -6.85 2.36 -0.76
C SER A 24 -5.52 1.94 -0.14
N ASN A 25 -5.35 0.64 0.06
CA ASN A 25 -4.07 0.06 0.49
C ASN A 25 -3.97 -1.41 0.04
N ALA A 26 -2.75 -1.92 -0.04
CA ALA A 26 -2.46 -3.32 -0.29
C ALA A 26 -1.41 -3.88 0.68
N CYS A 27 -1.48 -5.18 0.91
CA CYS A 27 -0.44 -5.96 1.57
C CYS A 27 -0.19 -7.26 0.83
N TYR A 28 1.00 -7.83 0.94
CA TYR A 28 1.34 -9.10 0.31
C TYR A 28 2.35 -9.90 1.14
N MET A 29 2.51 -11.20 0.84
CA MET A 29 3.56 -12.04 1.42
C MET A 29 4.88 -11.85 0.67
N GLU A 30 5.91 -11.34 1.34
CA GLU A 30 7.26 -11.16 0.80
C GLU A 30 8.23 -12.17 1.46
N GLU A 31 9.25 -12.59 0.71
CA GLU A 31 10.34 -13.42 1.21
C GLU A 31 11.20 -12.63 2.21
N MET A 32 11.50 -13.23 3.37
CA MET A 32 12.28 -12.57 4.44
C MET A 32 13.62 -12.04 3.95
N ARG A 33 14.28 -12.77 3.04
CA ARG A 33 15.55 -12.35 2.41
C ARG A 33 15.49 -11.05 1.60
N HIS A 34 14.30 -10.52 1.28
CA HIS A 34 14.12 -9.24 0.60
C HIS A 34 13.79 -8.09 1.57
N ILE A 35 13.71 -8.37 2.89
CA ILE A 35 13.28 -7.41 3.91
C ILE A 35 14.48 -7.00 4.76
N ASP A 36 15.26 -6.03 4.27
CA ASP A 36 16.48 -5.56 4.93
C ASP A 36 16.27 -5.00 6.35
N MET A 37 15.03 -4.57 6.65
CA MET A 37 14.67 -3.93 7.92
C MET A 37 14.38 -4.91 9.06
N VAL A 38 14.35 -6.22 8.77
CA VAL A 38 14.07 -7.27 9.76
C VAL A 38 15.19 -8.31 9.70
N GLU A 39 15.72 -8.69 10.87
CA GLU A 39 16.76 -9.73 10.94
C GLU A 39 16.20 -11.12 10.59
N GLY A 40 16.97 -11.88 9.81
CA GLY A 40 16.64 -13.23 9.36
C GLY A 40 16.26 -13.28 7.88
N ASP A 41 16.55 -14.41 7.23
CA ASP A 41 16.33 -14.64 5.81
C ASP A 41 15.42 -15.85 5.51
N GLU A 42 14.99 -16.57 6.54
CA GLU A 42 14.13 -17.75 6.44
C GLU A 42 12.64 -17.40 6.52
N GLY A 43 11.85 -17.96 5.59
CA GLY A 43 10.40 -17.82 5.58
C GLY A 43 9.92 -16.53 4.91
N ARG A 44 8.68 -16.14 5.23
CA ARG A 44 7.98 -15.03 4.58
C ARG A 44 7.27 -14.16 5.59
N MET A 45 7.12 -12.88 5.28
CA MET A 45 6.45 -11.90 6.13
C MET A 45 5.43 -11.09 5.31
N CYS A 46 4.30 -10.77 5.94
CA CYS A 46 3.32 -9.88 5.34
C CYS A 46 3.83 -8.43 5.35
N ILE A 47 4.00 -7.84 4.17
CA ILE A 47 4.35 -6.43 3.99
C ILE A 47 3.07 -5.62 3.84
N ASN A 48 2.93 -4.59 4.68
CA ASN A 48 1.96 -3.52 4.48
C ASN A 48 2.61 -2.42 3.65
N MET A 49 2.10 -2.16 2.46
CA MET A 49 2.73 -1.22 1.54
C MET A 49 2.52 0.24 1.92
N GLU A 50 1.38 0.56 2.54
CA GLU A 50 0.91 1.95 2.72
C GLU A 50 0.96 2.72 1.39
N TRP A 51 0.50 2.08 0.30
CA TRP A 51 0.75 2.56 -1.05
C TRP A 51 0.03 3.86 -1.41
N GLY A 52 -0.87 4.36 -0.55
CA GLY A 52 -1.60 5.60 -0.81
C GLY A 52 -0.65 6.78 -0.82
N ALA A 53 0.46 6.70 -0.09
CA ALA A 53 1.52 7.71 -0.11
C ALA A 53 2.38 7.68 -1.38
N PHE A 54 2.11 6.79 -2.33
CA PHE A 54 2.82 6.77 -3.60
C PHE A 54 2.59 8.08 -4.36
N GLY A 55 3.67 8.72 -4.79
CA GLY A 55 3.62 10.03 -5.45
C GLY A 55 3.71 11.23 -4.52
N ASP A 56 3.70 11.05 -3.19
CA ASP A 56 3.92 12.12 -2.19
C ASP A 56 5.27 12.85 -2.38
N ASP A 57 6.24 12.19 -3.00
CA ASP A 57 7.56 12.73 -3.34
C ASP A 57 7.59 13.46 -4.70
N GLY A 58 6.45 13.54 -5.38
CA GLY A 58 6.29 14.15 -6.68
C GLY A 58 6.48 13.20 -7.88
N THR A 59 6.72 11.90 -7.65
CA THR A 59 6.91 10.90 -8.72
C THR A 59 5.71 10.80 -9.67
N LEU A 60 4.50 11.16 -9.23
CA LEU A 60 3.28 11.14 -10.04
C LEU A 60 2.86 12.52 -10.60
N ASN A 61 3.68 13.55 -10.45
CA ASN A 61 3.29 14.92 -10.81
C ASN A 61 3.01 15.11 -12.31
N ASP A 62 3.61 14.30 -13.17
CA ASP A 62 3.43 14.31 -14.62
C ASP A 62 2.05 13.79 -15.06
N ILE A 63 1.44 12.91 -14.26
CA ILE A 63 0.10 12.36 -14.53
C ILE A 63 -1.00 13.06 -13.73
N ARG A 64 -0.68 13.74 -12.62
CA ARG A 64 -1.67 14.50 -11.82
C ARG A 64 -2.20 15.69 -12.60
N THR A 65 -3.53 15.83 -12.59
CA THR A 65 -4.26 16.92 -13.25
C THR A 65 -4.41 18.14 -12.34
N GLU A 66 -4.99 19.23 -12.85
CA GLU A 66 -5.35 20.38 -12.02
C GLU A 66 -6.41 20.04 -10.96
N PHE A 67 -7.34 19.13 -11.28
CA PHE A 67 -8.38 18.68 -10.36
C PHE A 67 -7.80 17.90 -9.17
N ASP A 68 -6.83 17.02 -9.43
CA ASP A 68 -6.17 16.25 -8.35
C ASP A 68 -5.39 17.17 -7.40
N ARG A 69 -4.83 18.26 -7.91
CA ARG A 69 -4.12 19.27 -7.11
C ARG A 69 -5.09 20.11 -6.28
N GLU A 70 -6.23 20.49 -6.87
CA GLU A 70 -7.27 21.24 -6.16
C GLU A 70 -7.86 20.43 -4.99
N ILE A 71 -8.19 19.15 -5.24
CA ILE A 71 -8.69 18.23 -4.19
C ILE A 71 -7.66 18.10 -3.06
N ASP A 72 -6.39 17.88 -3.40
CA ASP A 72 -5.30 17.74 -2.44
C ASP A 72 -5.11 19.00 -1.58
N MET A 73 -5.10 20.19 -2.21
CA MET A 73 -5.02 21.48 -1.49
C MET A 73 -6.20 21.71 -0.54
N GLY A 74 -7.40 21.20 -0.88
CA GLY A 74 -8.59 21.28 -0.04
C GLY A 74 -8.72 20.15 1.00
N SER A 75 -7.81 19.19 1.00
CA SER A 75 -7.88 18.01 1.88
C SER A 75 -7.41 18.32 3.31
N LEU A 76 -7.66 17.39 4.23
CA LEU A 76 -7.13 17.48 5.59
C LEU A 76 -5.61 17.28 5.65
N ASN A 77 -5.03 16.60 4.65
CA ASN A 77 -3.61 16.25 4.63
C ASN A 77 -2.97 16.66 3.29
N PRO A 78 -2.82 17.97 3.00
CA PRO A 78 -2.25 18.41 1.73
C PRO A 78 -0.84 17.86 1.49
N GLY A 79 -0.59 17.37 0.26
CA GLY A 79 0.65 16.76 -0.18
C GLY A 79 0.86 15.34 0.34
N LYS A 80 -0.19 14.68 0.86
CA LYS A 80 -0.14 13.32 1.37
C LYS A 80 -1.23 12.46 0.75
N GLN A 81 -0.95 11.16 0.66
CA GLN A 81 -1.87 10.16 0.12
C GLN A 81 -2.31 10.50 -1.31
N LEU A 82 -1.34 10.79 -2.18
CA LEU A 82 -1.60 11.31 -3.52
C LEU A 82 -2.04 10.27 -4.56
N PHE A 83 -1.98 8.97 -4.23
CA PHE A 83 -2.41 7.87 -5.09
C PHE A 83 -3.83 7.39 -4.76
#